data_AF-A0A7V5VEM5-F1
#
_entry.id   AF-A0A7V5VEM5-F1
#
_cell.length_a   1.000
_cell.length_b   1.000
_cell.length_c   1.000
_cell.angle_alpha   90.00
_cell.angle_beta   90.00
_cell.angle_gamma   90.00
#
_symmetry.space_group_name_H-M   'P 1'
#
loop_
_entity.id
_entity.type
_entity.pdbx_description
1 polymer ?
#
loop_
_entity_poly.entity_id
_entity_poly.type
_entity_poly.pdbx_seq_one_letter_code
_entity_poly.pdbx_strand_id
1 'polypeptide(L)'
;MQTATAVLFLELAYADFELSPDEEGKMRKSLKSFFQMDDEALDNLLTLAREKREQRNDIWLFTDMIKRNWPRDTKLKVLKMLWQLVYADGHMDMREEALMRKLTSLLGLSHGDMIMARRAAREEKGQNPPG
;
A
#
# COMPACT_ATOMS: atom_id res chain seq x y z
N MET A 1 -10.61 -1.64 15.71
CA MET A 1 -10.66 -0.90 14.42
C MET A 1 -9.42 -1.07 13.53
N GLN A 2 -8.46 -1.97 13.84
CA GLN A 2 -7.26 -2.18 13.00
C GLN A 2 -7.54 -3.09 11.79
N THR A 3 -8.46 -4.06 11.93
CA THR A 3 -8.81 -5.05 10.90
C THR A 3 -9.42 -4.43 9.64
N ALA A 4 -10.26 -3.40 9.76
CA ALA A 4 -10.83 -2.76 8.57
C ALA A 4 -9.75 -2.12 7.69
N THR A 5 -8.76 -1.49 8.31
CA THR A 5 -7.71 -0.77 7.59
C THR A 5 -6.73 -1.69 6.88
N ALA A 6 -6.36 -2.80 7.51
CA ALA A 6 -5.38 -3.69 6.93
C ALA A 6 -6.01 -4.51 5.77
N VAL A 7 -7.31 -4.86 5.83
CA VAL A 7 -8.08 -5.36 4.68
C VAL A 7 -8.07 -4.32 3.55
N LEU A 8 -8.28 -3.05 3.89
CA LEU A 8 -8.26 -1.93 2.97
C LEU A 8 -6.94 -1.77 2.20
N PHE A 9 -5.81 -1.97 2.89
CA PHE A 9 -4.49 -1.93 2.27
C PHE A 9 -4.27 -3.09 1.31
N LEU A 10 -4.74 -4.27 1.70
CA LEU A 10 -4.60 -5.49 0.92
C LEU A 10 -5.45 -5.42 -0.36
N GLU A 11 -6.68 -4.93 -0.26
CA GLU A 11 -7.52 -4.64 -1.42
C GLU A 11 -6.81 -3.71 -2.43
N LEU A 12 -6.14 -2.69 -1.91
CA LEU A 12 -5.46 -1.67 -2.71
C LEU A 12 -4.17 -2.18 -3.36
N ALA A 13 -3.47 -3.12 -2.70
CA ALA A 13 -2.33 -3.83 -3.26
C ALA A 13 -2.78 -4.90 -4.28
N TYR A 14 -3.75 -5.75 -3.96
CA TYR A 14 -4.18 -6.86 -4.83
C TYR A 14 -5.14 -6.49 -5.97
N ALA A 15 -5.83 -5.33 -5.90
CA ALA A 15 -6.78 -4.93 -6.94
C ALA A 15 -6.08 -4.61 -8.27
N ASP A 16 -4.90 -3.99 -8.22
CA ASP A 16 -4.18 -3.55 -9.42
C ASP A 16 -2.70 -4.03 -9.47
N PHE A 17 -2.09 -4.57 -8.38
CA PHE A 17 -0.76 -5.20 -8.42
C PHE A 17 -0.85 -6.73 -8.46
N GLU A 18 -0.14 -7.35 -9.41
CA GLU A 18 0.13 -8.79 -9.38
C GLU A 18 1.32 -9.05 -8.45
N LEU A 19 1.03 -9.42 -7.20
CA LEU A 19 2.08 -9.71 -6.22
C LEU A 19 2.59 -11.16 -6.38
N SER A 20 3.90 -11.30 -6.52
CA SER A 20 4.60 -12.57 -6.38
C SER A 20 4.62 -13.05 -4.91
N PRO A 21 4.89 -14.34 -4.64
CA PRO A 21 4.97 -14.87 -3.28
C PRO A 21 5.98 -14.13 -2.38
N ASP A 22 7.11 -13.69 -2.95
CA ASP A 22 8.14 -12.93 -2.25
C ASP A 22 7.67 -11.52 -1.85
N GLU A 23 6.86 -10.91 -2.70
CA GLU A 23 6.27 -9.58 -2.46
C GLU A 23 5.14 -9.65 -1.45
N GLU A 24 4.31 -10.71 -1.52
CA GLU A 24 3.31 -11.01 -0.50
C GLU A 24 3.99 -11.16 0.87
N GLY A 25 5.12 -11.88 0.95
CA GLY A 25 5.89 -12.03 2.20
C GLY A 25 6.41 -10.70 2.78
N LYS A 26 6.91 -9.80 1.92
CA LYS A 26 7.41 -8.47 2.33
C LYS A 26 6.25 -7.56 2.78
N MET A 27 5.13 -7.60 2.05
CA MET A 27 3.92 -6.90 2.41
C MET A 27 3.39 -7.36 3.77
N ARG A 28 3.30 -8.67 3.99
CA ARG A 28 2.87 -9.27 5.27
C ARG A 28 3.71 -8.76 6.44
N LYS A 29 5.04 -8.77 6.31
CA LYS A 29 5.94 -8.23 7.36
C LYS A 29 5.70 -6.75 7.63
N SER A 30 5.53 -5.96 6.58
CA SER A 30 5.30 -4.51 6.69
C SER A 30 3.96 -4.20 7.35
N LEU A 31 2.90 -4.93 7.00
CA LEU A 31 1.56 -4.80 7.60
C LEU A 31 1.57 -5.20 9.08
N LYS A 32 2.22 -6.31 9.45
CA LYS A 32 2.37 -6.71 10.86
C LYS A 32 3.06 -5.63 11.68
N SER A 33 4.15 -5.06 11.17
CA SER A 33 4.88 -4.00 11.86
C SER A 33 4.05 -2.72 11.99
N PHE A 34 3.35 -2.33 10.93
CA PHE A 34 2.55 -1.10 10.91
C PHE A 34 1.33 -1.16 11.83
N PHE A 35 0.61 -2.28 11.81
CA PHE A 35 -0.62 -2.46 12.61
C PHE A 35 -0.38 -3.12 13.96
N GLN A 36 0.85 -3.55 14.25
CA GLN A 36 1.23 -4.28 15.46
C GLN A 36 0.36 -5.54 15.67
N MET A 37 0.27 -6.39 14.64
CA MET A 37 -0.53 -7.61 14.65
C MET A 37 0.33 -8.88 14.49
N ASP A 38 -0.18 -10.01 15.01
CA ASP A 38 0.42 -11.33 14.87
C ASP A 38 0.07 -12.01 13.54
N ASP A 39 0.63 -13.20 13.28
CA ASP A 39 0.42 -13.91 12.02
C ASP A 39 -1.03 -14.36 11.85
N GLU A 40 -1.68 -14.80 12.93
CA GLU A 40 -3.06 -15.27 12.91
C GLU A 40 -4.04 -14.13 12.59
N ALA A 41 -3.87 -12.97 13.22
CA ALA A 41 -4.65 -11.78 12.92
C ALA A 41 -4.42 -11.31 11.47
N LEU A 42 -3.20 -11.40 10.96
CA LEU A 42 -2.89 -11.06 9.58
C LEU A 42 -3.50 -12.06 8.58
N ASP A 43 -3.47 -13.36 8.87
CA ASP A 43 -4.07 -14.39 8.01
C ASP A 43 -5.59 -14.29 7.95
N ASN A 44 -6.24 -14.07 9.09
CA ASN A 44 -7.68 -13.82 9.15
C ASN A 44 -8.07 -12.57 8.34
N LEU A 45 -7.25 -11.53 8.44
CA LEU A 45 -7.41 -10.31 7.70
C LEU A 45 -7.23 -10.50 6.18
N LEU A 46 -6.19 -11.24 5.77
CA LEU A 46 -5.93 -11.57 4.37
C LEU A 46 -7.05 -12.42 3.76
N THR A 47 -7.58 -13.36 4.54
CA THR A 47 -8.72 -14.18 4.14
C THR A 47 -9.95 -13.31 3.91
N LEU A 48 -10.28 -12.44 4.86
CA LEU A 48 -11.41 -11.50 4.75
C LEU A 48 -11.26 -10.53 3.57
N ALA A 49 -10.03 -10.09 3.27
CA ALA A 49 -9.75 -9.25 2.10
C ALA A 49 -9.96 -10.01 0.78
N ARG A 50 -9.49 -11.26 0.69
CA ARG A 50 -9.69 -12.10 -0.51
C ARG A 50 -11.18 -12.36 -0.78
N GLU A 51 -11.95 -12.62 0.26
CA GLU A 51 -13.41 -12.84 0.16
C GLU A 51 -14.18 -11.59 -0.28
N LYS A 52 -13.75 -10.39 0.15
CA LYS A 52 -14.37 -9.13 -0.27
C LYS A 52 -14.03 -8.72 -1.70
N ARG A 53 -12.80 -9.02 -2.15
CA ARG A 53 -12.34 -8.77 -3.52
C ARG A 53 -13.24 -9.39 -4.59
N GLU A 54 -13.78 -10.58 -4.35
CA GLU A 54 -14.67 -11.25 -5.31
C GLU A 54 -15.97 -10.45 -5.57
N GLN A 55 -16.23 -9.38 -4.81
CA GLN A 55 -17.52 -8.68 -4.83
C GLN A 55 -17.52 -7.25 -5.39
N ARG A 56 -16.40 -6.52 -5.63
CA ARG A 56 -16.43 -5.16 -6.26
C ARG A 56 -15.07 -4.51 -6.60
N ASN A 57 -15.11 -3.55 -7.54
CA ASN A 57 -14.08 -2.53 -7.83
C ASN A 57 -13.94 -1.49 -6.68
N ASP A 58 -13.48 -1.89 -5.50
CA ASP A 58 -13.62 -1.11 -4.26
C ASP A 58 -12.52 -0.07 -3.96
N ILE A 59 -11.49 0.06 -4.82
CA ILE A 59 -10.36 0.98 -4.59
C ILE A 59 -10.78 2.44 -4.34
N TRP A 60 -11.86 2.89 -4.99
CA TRP A 60 -12.42 4.23 -4.84
C TRP A 60 -13.11 4.45 -3.49
N LEU A 61 -13.91 3.49 -3.05
CA LEU A 61 -14.62 3.55 -1.76
C LEU A 61 -13.61 3.61 -0.60
N PHE A 62 -12.54 2.84 -0.74
CA PHE A 62 -11.50 2.70 0.27
C PHE A 62 -10.60 3.92 0.39
N THR A 63 -10.12 4.42 -0.73
CA THR A 63 -9.33 5.65 -0.74
C THR A 63 -10.14 6.83 -0.24
N ASP A 64 -11.45 6.90 -0.51
CA ASP A 64 -12.35 7.91 0.07
C ASP A 64 -12.49 7.77 1.59
N MET A 65 -12.61 6.55 2.12
CA MET A 65 -12.61 6.30 3.58
C MET A 65 -11.31 6.75 4.25
N ILE A 66 -10.15 6.41 3.69
CA ILE A 66 -8.84 6.84 4.23
C ILE A 66 -8.71 8.36 4.12
N LYS A 67 -9.08 8.93 2.96
CA LYS A 67 -9.06 10.37 2.72
C LYS A 67 -9.86 11.13 3.77
N ARG A 68 -11.02 10.63 4.18
CA ARG A 68 -11.90 11.29 5.16
C ARG A 68 -11.49 11.09 6.62
N ASN A 69 -11.06 9.88 6.97
CA ASN A 69 -10.91 9.51 8.38
C ASN A 69 -9.49 9.67 8.91
N TRP A 70 -8.47 9.75 8.05
CA TRP A 70 -7.08 9.69 8.47
C TRP A 70 -6.37 11.04 8.38
N PRO A 71 -5.48 11.37 9.33
CA PRO A 71 -4.64 12.54 9.23
C PRO A 71 -3.59 12.35 8.12
N ARG A 72 -3.05 13.47 7.62
CA ARG A 72 -2.09 13.50 6.51
C ARG A 72 -0.88 12.59 6.77
N ASP A 73 -0.33 12.59 7.98
CA ASP A 73 0.85 11.81 8.32
C ASP A 73 0.62 10.30 8.18
N THR A 74 -0.57 9.82 8.55
CA THR A 74 -0.91 8.40 8.38
C THR A 74 -1.06 8.05 6.91
N LYS A 75 -1.65 8.95 6.10
CA LYS A 75 -1.73 8.78 4.63
C LYS A 75 -0.35 8.78 3.96
N LEU A 76 0.58 9.59 4.46
CA LEU A 76 1.97 9.59 3.99
C LEU A 76 2.68 8.26 4.29
N LYS A 77 2.46 7.70 5.49
CA LYS A 77 2.98 6.37 5.83
C LYS A 77 2.41 5.29 4.92
N VAL A 78 1.11 5.34 4.62
CA VAL A 78 0.45 4.45 3.65
C VAL A 78 1.12 4.52 2.29
N LEU A 79 1.27 5.74 1.76
CA LEU A 79 1.86 5.94 0.45
C LEU A 79 3.31 5.44 0.41
N LYS A 80 4.09 5.66 1.47
CA LYS A 80 5.46 5.14 1.59
C LYS A 80 5.50 3.61 1.58
N MET A 81 4.61 2.94 2.33
CA MET A 81 4.55 1.47 2.34
C MET A 81 4.22 0.89 0.97
N LEU A 82 3.28 1.53 0.25
CA LEU A 82 2.94 1.13 -1.11
C LEU A 82 4.16 1.30 -2.05
N TRP A 83 4.89 2.42 -1.94
CA TRP A 83 6.14 2.61 -2.69
C TRP A 83 7.20 1.53 -2.38
N GLN A 84 7.33 1.10 -1.13
CA GLN A 84 8.26 0.03 -0.76
C GLN A 84 7.86 -1.32 -1.37
N LEU A 85 6.56 -1.57 -1.51
CA LEU A 85 6.01 -2.76 -2.14
C LEU A 85 6.29 -2.74 -3.65
N VAL A 86 6.06 -1.62 -4.33
CA VAL A 86 6.39 -1.51 -5.77
C VAL A 86 7.90 -1.60 -6.01
N TYR A 87 8.72 -1.09 -5.09
CA TYR A 87 10.17 -1.27 -5.18
C TYR A 87 10.64 -2.64 -4.70
N ALA A 88 9.74 -3.57 -4.32
CA ALA A 88 10.09 -4.84 -3.73
C ALA A 88 10.91 -5.74 -4.66
N ASP A 89 10.60 -5.71 -5.96
CA ASP A 89 11.20 -6.46 -7.07
C ASP A 89 12.38 -5.74 -7.75
N GLY A 90 12.53 -4.44 -7.46
CA GLY A 90 13.57 -3.57 -8.03
C GLY A 90 13.26 -3.02 -9.42
N HIS A 91 12.09 -3.28 -9.99
CA HIS A 91 11.69 -2.82 -11.33
C HIS A 91 10.29 -2.23 -11.30
N MET A 92 10.22 -0.89 -11.33
CA MET A 92 8.93 -0.22 -11.47
C MET A 92 8.55 -0.06 -12.94
N ASP A 93 7.37 -0.53 -13.32
CA ASP A 93 6.82 -0.33 -14.67
C ASP A 93 5.88 0.89 -14.78
N MET A 94 5.45 1.20 -16.01
CA MET A 94 4.55 2.34 -16.27
C MET A 94 3.15 2.18 -15.66
N ARG A 95 2.65 0.95 -15.53
CA ARG A 95 1.33 0.64 -14.95
C ARG A 95 1.37 0.92 -13.44
N GLU A 96 2.42 0.46 -12.77
CA GLU A 96 2.63 0.68 -11.34
C GLU A 96 2.84 2.16 -11.02
N GLU A 97 3.58 2.89 -11.85
CA GLU A 97 3.73 4.34 -11.69
C GLU A 97 2.38 5.07 -11.85
N ALA A 98 1.60 4.70 -12.87
CA ALA A 98 0.26 5.26 -13.07
C ALA A 98 -0.66 4.97 -11.88
N LEU A 99 -0.58 3.76 -11.31
CA LEU A 99 -1.32 3.36 -10.13
C LEU A 99 -0.91 4.17 -8.89
N MET A 100 0.39 4.33 -8.62
CA MET A 100 0.87 5.14 -7.50
C MET A 100 0.45 6.61 -7.59
N ARG A 101 0.44 7.17 -8.81
CA ARG A 101 -0.08 8.52 -9.08
C ARG A 101 -1.59 8.60 -8.82
N LYS A 102 -2.36 7.62 -9.28
CA LYS A 102 -3.81 7.51 -9.02
C LYS A 102 -4.09 7.44 -7.52
N LEU A 103 -3.37 6.58 -6.79
CA LEU A 103 -3.52 6.41 -5.35
C LEU A 103 -3.19 7.68 -4.55
N THR A 104 -2.14 8.40 -4.95
CA THR A 104 -1.79 9.69 -4.35
C THR A 104 -2.97 10.67 -4.44
N SER A 105 -3.56 10.79 -5.63
CA SER A 105 -4.72 11.65 -5.87
C SER A 105 -5.94 11.22 -5.04
N LEU A 106 -6.22 9.92 -5.02
CA LEU A 106 -7.36 9.37 -4.30
C LEU A 106 -7.23 9.52 -2.77
N LEU A 107 -6.02 9.43 -2.21
CA LEU A 107 -5.76 9.71 -0.80
C LEU A 107 -5.84 11.21 -0.45
N GLY A 108 -5.95 12.08 -1.46
CA GLY A 108 -5.96 13.54 -1.29
C GLY A 108 -4.59 14.09 -0.91
N LEU A 109 -3.52 13.44 -1.37
CA LEU A 109 -2.14 13.87 -1.15
C LEU A 109 -1.62 14.69 -2.33
N SER A 110 -0.67 15.57 -2.07
CA SER A 110 -0.07 16.41 -3.11
C SER A 110 0.98 15.66 -3.94
N HIS A 111 1.34 16.19 -5.10
CA HIS A 111 2.45 15.63 -5.89
C HIS A 111 3.79 15.67 -5.12
N GLY A 112 4.00 16.70 -4.29
CA GLY A 112 5.18 16.80 -3.42
C GLY A 112 5.24 15.68 -2.38
N ASP A 113 4.10 15.34 -1.79
CA ASP A 113 3.96 14.21 -0.86
C ASP A 113 4.36 12.88 -1.52
N MET A 114 3.96 12.68 -2.77
CA MET A 114 4.34 11.51 -3.56
C MET A 114 5.84 11.40 -3.77
N ILE A 115 6.50 12.51 -4.16
CA ILE A 115 7.95 12.54 -4.37
C ILE A 115 8.69 12.24 -3.06
N MET A 116 8.24 12.84 -1.94
CA MET A 116 8.83 12.59 -0.63
C MET A 116 8.68 11.12 -0.20
N ALA A 117 7.48 10.55 -0.32
CA ALA A 117 7.22 9.16 0.03
C ALA A 117 8.03 8.19 -0.84
N ARG A 118 8.12 8.45 -2.15
CA ARG A 118 8.93 7.69 -3.10
C ARG A 118 10.41 7.72 -2.73
N ARG A 119 10.94 8.91 -2.41
CA ARG A 119 12.34 9.09 -2.00
C ARG A 119 12.64 8.36 -0.69
N ALA A 120 11.78 8.53 0.31
CA ALA A 120 11.92 7.85 1.60
C ALA A 120 11.90 6.32 1.47
N ALA A 121 11.05 5.78 0.58
CA ALA A 121 11.00 4.34 0.31
C ALA A 121 12.28 3.81 -0.35
N ARG A 122 12.91 4.59 -1.25
CA ARG A 122 14.18 4.24 -1.90
C ARG A 122 15.37 4.28 -0.93
N GLU A 123 15.44 5.30 -0.08
CA GLU A 123 16.52 5.49 0.90
C GLU A 123 16.55 4.34 1.92
N GLU A 124 15.39 3.87 2.40
CA GLU A 124 15.31 2.71 3.31
C GLU A 124 15.68 1.37 2.65
N LYS A 125 15.51 1.26 1.34
CA LYS A 125 15.93 0.09 0.56
C LYS A 125 17.41 0.08 0.20
N GLY A 126 18.17 1.14 0.52
CA GLY A 126 19.58 1.26 0.13
C GLY A 126 19.80 1.41 -1.38
N GLN A 127 18.77 1.79 -2.14
CA GLN A 127 18.88 2.01 -3.59
C GLN A 127 19.14 3.49 -3.87
N ASN A 128 20.41 3.81 -4.12
CA ASN A 128 20.81 5.12 -4.65
C ASN A 128 20.24 5.29 -6.08
N PRO A 129 19.77 6.48 -6.48
CA PRO A 129 19.37 6.72 -7.86
C PRO A 129 20.58 6.56 -8.80
N PRO A 130 20.42 6.02 -10.02
CA PRO A 130 21.41 6.26 -11.06
C PRO A 130 21.44 7.78 -11.31
N GLY A 131 22.64 8.35 -11.29
CA GLY A 131 22.89 9.77 -11.51
C GLY A 131 22.50 10.25 -12.90
#